data_AF-A0A9E2M7R6-F1
#
_entry.id   AF-A0A9E2M7R6-F1
#
_cell.length_a   1.000
_cell.length_b   1.000
_cell.length_c   1.000
_cell.angle_alpha   90.00
_cell.angle_beta   90.00
_cell.angle_gamma   90.00
#
_symmetry.space_group_name_H-M   'P 1'
#
loop_
_entity.id
_entity.type
_entity.pdbx_description
1 polymer ?
#
loop_
_entity_poly.entity_id
_entity_poly.type
_entity_poly.pdbx_seq_one_letter_code
_entity_poly.pdbx_strand_id
1 'polypeptide(L)' 'MKETGTIPTGERAGSRKVYVAGELFPDIRVPFREVAVHPSANEPPVTIYDSLGPYTDPTVT' A
#
# COMPACT_ATOMS: atom_id res chain seq x y z
N MET A 1 4.53 9.10 31.98
CA MET A 1 4.57 9.38 30.53
C MET A 1 4.52 8.05 29.82
N LYS A 2 3.60 7.82 28.87
CA LYS A 2 3.65 6.60 28.06
C LYS A 2 4.86 6.73 27.14
N GLU A 3 5.75 5.74 27.14
CA GLU A 3 6.78 5.66 26.11
C GLU A 3 6.09 5.60 24.76
N THR A 4 6.31 6.63 23.94
CA THR A 4 6.00 6.57 22.52
C THR A 4 7.01 5.63 21.89
N GLY A 5 6.66 4.34 21.81
CA GLY A 5 7.50 3.36 21.12
C GLY A 5 7.77 3.76 19.66
N THR A 6 8.75 3.10 19.04
CA THR A 6 9.12 3.30 17.63
C THR A 6 7.90 3.23 16.71
N ILE A 7 7.77 4.20 15.79
CA ILE A 7 6.67 4.25 14.83
C ILE A 7 6.82 3.04 13.87
N PRO A 8 5.79 2.19 13.72
CA PRO A 8 5.84 1.08 12.78
C PRO A 8 5.84 1.61 11.35
N THR A 9 6.85 1.22 10.59
CA THR A 9 7.04 1.56 9.17
C THR A 9 7.37 0.30 8.37
N GLY A 10 7.34 0.41 7.04
CA GLY A 10 7.66 -0.68 6.12
C GLY A 10 6.44 -1.29 5.45
N GLU A 11 6.70 -2.07 4.40
CA GLU A 11 5.66 -2.72 3.61
C GLU A 11 4.83 -3.67 4.50
N ARG A 12 3.51 -3.65 4.30
CA ARG A 12 2.60 -4.44 5.11
C ARG A 12 2.62 -5.89 4.63
N ALA A 13 3.09 -6.80 5.50
CA ALA A 13 3.22 -8.22 5.19
C ALA A 13 2.02 -8.81 4.42
N GLY A 14 2.32 -9.51 3.32
CA GLY A 14 1.32 -10.10 2.43
C GLY A 14 0.64 -9.14 1.47
N SER A 15 1.01 -7.85 1.48
CA SER A 15 0.53 -6.86 0.52
C SER A 15 1.61 -5.91 0.06
N ARG A 16 1.40 -5.28 -1.10
CA ARG A 16 2.28 -4.24 -1.63
C ARG A 16 1.54 -2.94 -1.89
N LYS A 17 2.21 -1.81 -1.71
CA LYS A 17 1.67 -0.50 -2.07
C LYS A 17 1.55 -0.40 -3.60
N VAL A 18 0.42 0.11 -4.09
CA VAL A 18 0.22 0.45 -5.51
C VAL A 18 -0.46 1.82 -5.63
N TYR A 19 -0.27 2.46 -6.77
CA TYR A 19 -0.85 3.77 -7.05
C TYR A 19 -1.59 3.77 -8.39
N VAL A 20 -2.77 4.37 -8.42
CA VAL A 20 -3.50 4.67 -9.66
C VAL A 20 -3.32 6.15 -9.99
N ALA A 21 -2.97 6.45 -11.24
CA ALA A 21 -2.84 7.83 -11.71
C ALA A 21 -4.21 8.47 -11.95
N GLY A 22 -4.33 9.77 -11.67
CA GLY A 22 -5.53 10.53 -12.01
C GLY A 22 -5.62 10.80 -13.51
N GLU A 23 -6.84 10.83 -14.07
CA GLU A 23 -7.06 11.15 -15.49
C GLU A 23 -7.05 12.66 -15.75
N LEU A 24 -7.83 13.43 -14.98
CA LEU A 24 -7.91 14.89 -15.11
C LEU A 24 -6.67 15.60 -14.54
N PHE A 25 -6.09 15.02 -13.49
CA PHE A 25 -4.90 15.53 -12.82
C PHE A 25 -3.83 14.43 -12.82
N PRO A 26 -3.00 14.34 -13.87
CA PRO A 26 -2.05 13.25 -14.07
C PRO A 26 -0.98 13.11 -13.00
N ASP A 27 -0.79 14.13 -12.16
CA ASP A 27 0.19 14.11 -11.05
C ASP A 27 -0.36 13.42 -9.79
N ILE A 28 -1.68 13.25 -9.68
CA ILE A 28 -2.29 12.56 -8.54
C ILE A 28 -1.91 11.08 -8.58
N ARG A 29 -1.54 10.54 -7.41
CA ARG A 29 -1.26 9.13 -7.17
C ARG A 29 -2.18 8.63 -6.06
N VAL A 30 -3.28 7.95 -6.42
CA VAL A 30 -4.26 7.44 -5.45
C VAL A 30 -3.73 6.14 -4.84
N PRO A 31 -3.53 6.06 -3.51
CA PRO A 31 -2.91 4.91 -2.87
C PRO A 31 -3.89 3.75 -2.63
N PHE A 32 -3.43 2.55 -2.96
CA PHE A 32 -4.03 1.29 -2.56
C PHE A 32 -2.95 0.31 -2.11
N ARG A 33 -3.37 -0.84 -1.61
CA ARG A 33 -2.50 -2.01 -1.47
C ARG A 33 -3.11 -3.21 -2.15
N GLU A 34 -2.27 -4.03 -2.77
CA GLU A 34 -2.68 -5.28 -3.41
C GLU A 34 -2.24 -6.47 -2.58
N VAL A 35 -3.10 -7.49 -2.50
CA VAL A 35 -2.77 -8.80 -1.95
C VAL A 35 -2.83 -9.82 -3.08
N ALA A 36 -1.71 -10.45 -3.39
CA ALA A 36 -1.68 -11.56 -4.33
C ALA A 36 -2.27 -12.81 -3.67
N VAL A 37 -3.19 -13.47 -4.37
CA VAL A 37 -3.71 -14.78 -3.97
C VAL A 37 -2.78 -15.89 -4.43
N HIS A 38 -3.02 -17.12 -3.96
CA HIS A 38 -2.25 -18.27 -4.42
C HIS A 38 -2.45 -18.48 -5.93
N PRO A 39 -1.39 -18.81 -6.71
CA PRO A 39 -1.50 -18.96 -8.17
C PRO A 39 -2.57 -19.96 -8.64
N SER A 40 -2.82 -21.02 -7.86
CA SER A 40 -3.86 -22.01 -8.20
C SER A 40 -5.28 -21.48 -8.18
N ALA A 41 -5.53 -20.33 -7.54
CA ALA A 41 -6.84 -19.67 -7.58
C ALA A 41 -7.12 -19.08 -8.97
N ASN A 42 -6.08 -18.76 -9.75
CA ASN A 42 -6.21 -18.08 -11.05
C ASN A 42 -7.04 -16.79 -11.00
N GLU A 43 -6.95 -16.06 -9.88
CA GLU A 43 -7.63 -14.79 -9.68
C GLU A 43 -6.61 -13.63 -9.69
N PRO A 44 -7.02 -12.42 -10.11
CA PRO A 44 -6.19 -11.24 -9.99
C PRO A 44 -5.94 -10.87 -8.52
N PRO A 45 -4.90 -10.08 -8.22
CA PRO A 45 -4.67 -9.54 -6.89
C PRO A 45 -5.88 -8.74 -6.38
N VAL A 46 -6.14 -8.83 -5.07
CA VAL A 46 -7.22 -8.07 -4.44
C VAL A 46 -6.72 -6.68 -4.09
N THR A 47 -7.32 -5.66 -4.70
CA THR A 47 -7.06 -4.25 -4.40
C THR A 47 -7.83 -3.81 -3.16
N ILE A 48 -7.12 -3.27 -2.17
CA ILE A 48 -7.66 -2.84 -0.88
C ILE A 48 -7.35 -1.37 -0.66
N TYR A 49 -8.33 -0.63 -0.12
CA TYR A 49 -8.14 0.75 0.31
C TYR A 49 -7.00 0.87 1.34
N ASP A 50 -6.09 1.84 1.13
CA ASP A 50 -4.91 2.00 1.97
C ASP A 50 -4.76 3.42 2.51
N SER A 51 -5.07 3.59 3.80
CA SER A 51 -4.94 4.87 4.53
C SER A 51 -3.60 5.05 5.25
N LEU A 52 -2.61 4.19 5.02
CA LEU A 52 -1.33 4.23 5.73
C LEU A 52 -0.37 5.30 5.22
N GLY A 53 -0.61 5.83 4.02
CA GLY A 53 0.27 6.83 3.42
C GLY A 53 1.71 6.32 3.21
N PRO A 54 2.72 7.22 3.18
CA PRO A 54 4.10 6.88 2.86
C PRO A 54 4.81 5.95 3.85
N TYR A 55 4.31 5.81 5.08
CA TYR A 55 4.94 4.99 6.11
C TYR A 55 5.12 3.52 5.72
N THR A 56 4.34 3.04 4.75
CA THR A 56 4.39 1.66 4.25
C THR A 56 4.76 1.58 2.77
N ASP A 57 5.26 2.66 2.19
CA ASP A 57 5.78 2.67 0.83
C ASP A 57 7.31 2.51 0.88
N PRO A 58 7.89 1.39 0.43
CA PRO A 58 9.33 1.18 0.44
C PRO A 58 10.09 2.11 -0.54
N THR A 59 9.38 2.82 -1.41
CA THR A 59 9.96 3.74 -2.40
C THR A 59 10.03 5.19 -1.93
N VAL A 60 9.39 5.51 -0.80
CA VAL A 60 9.44 6.85 -0.19
C VAL A 60 10.44 6.84 0.96
N THR A 61 11.35 7.82 0.97
CA THR A 61 12.40 8.01 1.99
C THR A 61 12.08 9.21 2.86
#